data_AF-A0A5R8YBN7-F1
#
_entry.id   AF-A0A5R8YBN7-F1
#
_cell.length_a   1.000
_cell.length_b   1.000
_cell.length_c   1.000
_cell.angle_alpha   90.00
_cell.angle_beta   90.00
_cell.angle_gamma   90.00
#
_symmetry.space_group_name_H-M   'P 1'
#
loop_
_entity.id
_entity.type
_entity.pdbx_description
1 polymer ?
#
loop_
_entity_poly.entity_id
_entity_poly.type
_entity_poly.pdbx_seq_one_letter_code
_entity_poly.pdbx_strand_id
1 'polypeptide(L)'
;MQRLILAACLLATHALANAASTDQTIRACLSCHIDEAGKLDIVGIKALDALPPDWQMRFEDAFDMDSDGVAGRLQFVSGHGQPLIAKWGSNLAAARFEDFALIASAAHAVPLESDAIIKTVKQAFAARSPSPTSPFATERERGRFDAQGCPLCHVTETFEFEGQDVMPLSDFLLHDMGGPNDKPKRTKPLWGYSQSLWQTAHAQRNWNK
;
A
#
# COMPACT_ATOMS: atom_id res chain seq x y z
N MET A 1 21.84 2.21 -49.12
CA MET A 1 21.84 3.19 -48.00
C MET A 1 20.47 3.80 -47.70
N GLN A 2 19.62 4.09 -48.70
CA GLN A 2 18.31 4.75 -48.50
C GLN A 2 17.28 3.94 -47.67
N ARG A 3 17.31 2.59 -47.74
CA ARG A 3 16.40 1.72 -46.95
C ARG A 3 16.74 1.65 -45.45
N LEU A 4 18.00 1.89 -45.07
CA LEU A 4 18.41 1.88 -43.65
C LEU A 4 17.98 3.16 -42.91
N ILE A 5 17.91 4.29 -43.62
CA ILE A 5 17.54 5.59 -43.03
C ILE A 5 16.03 5.64 -42.73
N LEU A 6 15.18 5.10 -43.61
CA LEU A 6 13.73 5.04 -43.36
C LEU A 6 13.35 4.15 -42.18
N ALA A 7 14.01 3.00 -42.00
CA ALA A 7 13.74 2.09 -40.89
C ALA A 7 14.13 2.73 -39.53
N ALA A 8 15.26 3.44 -39.48
CA ALA A 8 15.70 4.17 -38.29
C ALA A 8 14.74 5.30 -37.90
N CYS A 9 14.23 6.08 -38.88
CA CYS A 9 13.23 7.11 -38.63
C CYS A 9 11.90 6.54 -38.13
N LEU A 10 11.42 5.42 -38.69
CA LEU A 10 10.18 4.78 -38.22
C LEU A 10 10.30 4.21 -36.80
N LEU A 11 11.45 3.62 -36.46
CA LEU A 11 11.71 3.11 -35.12
C LEU A 11 11.79 4.25 -34.10
N ALA A 12 12.41 5.38 -34.48
CA ALA A 12 12.49 6.55 -33.62
C ALA A 12 11.12 7.19 -33.36
N THR A 13 10.24 7.29 -34.37
CA THR A 13 8.89 7.86 -34.19
C THR A 13 7.99 6.97 -33.33
N HIS A 14 8.05 5.65 -33.49
CA HIS A 14 7.30 4.72 -32.63
C HIS A 14 7.81 4.74 -31.18
N ALA A 15 9.13 4.81 -30.97
CA ALA A 15 9.70 4.93 -29.64
C ALA A 15 9.29 6.23 -28.94
N LEU A 16 9.26 7.36 -29.65
CA LEU A 16 8.81 8.65 -29.11
C LEU A 16 7.31 8.65 -28.79
N ALA A 17 6.47 8.06 -29.65
CA ALA A 17 5.04 7.93 -29.39
C ALA A 17 4.75 7.05 -28.16
N ASN A 18 5.47 5.93 -28.01
CA ASN A 18 5.36 5.05 -26.84
C ASN A 18 5.89 5.69 -25.55
N ALA A 19 6.94 6.51 -25.64
CA ALA A 19 7.45 7.25 -24.48
C ALA A 19 6.43 8.31 -24.03
N ALA A 20 5.84 9.05 -24.98
CA ALA A 20 4.83 10.05 -24.69
C ALA A 20 3.55 9.44 -24.07
N SER A 21 3.12 8.26 -24.52
CA SER A 21 1.97 7.55 -23.94
C SER A 21 2.28 7.01 -22.54
N THR A 22 3.48 6.45 -22.31
CA THR A 22 3.92 5.97 -20.99
C THR A 22 3.97 7.10 -19.97
N ASP A 23 4.53 8.25 -20.35
CA ASP A 23 4.58 9.45 -19.53
C ASP A 23 3.18 9.97 -19.14
N GLN A 24 2.24 9.93 -20.08
CA GLN A 24 0.85 10.31 -19.82
C GLN A 24 0.20 9.34 -18.82
N THR A 25 0.41 8.04 -18.98
CA THR A 25 -0.08 7.03 -18.04
C THR A 25 0.50 7.22 -16.64
N ILE A 26 1.80 7.46 -16.51
CA ILE A 26 2.44 7.73 -15.20
C ILE A 26 1.83 8.98 -14.56
N ARG A 27 1.67 10.07 -15.30
CA ARG A 27 1.03 11.29 -14.79
C ARG A 27 -0.40 11.04 -14.35
N ALA A 28 -1.18 10.30 -15.12
CA ALA A 28 -2.56 9.95 -14.75
C ALA A 28 -2.62 9.17 -13.44
N CYS A 29 -1.83 8.09 -13.30
CA CYS A 29 -1.77 7.31 -12.07
C CYS A 29 -1.31 8.15 -10.87
N LEU A 30 -0.26 8.96 -11.03
CA LEU A 30 0.26 9.78 -9.93
C LEU A 30 -0.70 10.90 -9.53
N SER A 31 -1.49 11.44 -10.46
CA SER A 31 -2.38 12.58 -10.18
C SER A 31 -3.43 12.30 -9.11
N CYS A 32 -3.85 11.04 -8.94
CA CYS A 32 -4.78 10.62 -7.89
C CYS A 32 -4.11 10.45 -6.51
N HIS A 33 -2.78 10.49 -6.46
CA HIS A 33 -1.97 10.16 -5.28
C HIS A 33 -1.00 11.27 -4.90
N ILE A 34 -1.07 12.42 -5.58
CA ILE A 34 -0.24 13.57 -5.29
C ILE A 34 -1.12 14.63 -4.62
N ASP A 35 -0.67 15.15 -3.48
CA ASP A 35 -1.32 16.28 -2.81
C ASP A 35 -1.01 17.62 -3.50
N GLU A 36 -1.62 18.71 -3.02
CA GLU A 36 -1.40 20.07 -3.56
C GLU A 36 0.07 20.52 -3.50
N ALA A 37 0.88 19.92 -2.63
CA ALA A 37 2.31 20.19 -2.47
C ALA A 37 3.20 19.31 -3.37
N GLY A 38 2.62 18.44 -4.21
CA GLY A 38 3.37 17.55 -5.09
C GLY A 38 3.86 16.27 -4.42
N LYS A 39 3.44 15.98 -3.18
CA LYS A 39 3.91 14.83 -2.41
C LYS A 39 2.99 13.64 -2.61
N LEU A 40 3.59 12.45 -2.75
CA LEU A 40 2.85 11.20 -2.84
C LEU A 40 2.18 10.86 -1.49
N ASP A 41 0.88 10.57 -1.51
CA ASP A 41 0.08 10.19 -0.34
C ASP A 41 0.26 8.72 0.07
N ILE A 42 0.94 7.92 -0.77
CA ILE A 42 1.34 6.54 -0.47
C ILE A 42 2.76 6.50 0.09
N VAL A 43 2.88 6.19 1.37
CA VAL A 43 4.15 6.07 2.10
C VAL A 43 4.64 4.62 2.11
N GLY A 44 5.95 4.42 1.97
CA GLY A 44 6.62 3.14 2.20
C GLY A 44 6.37 2.05 1.15
N ILE A 45 6.13 2.39 -0.12
CA ILE A 45 5.87 1.39 -1.19
C ILE A 45 6.94 0.30 -1.26
N LYS A 46 8.22 0.68 -1.20
CA LYS A 46 9.33 -0.29 -1.26
C LYS A 46 9.36 -1.22 -0.05
N ALA A 47 9.12 -0.68 1.14
CA ALA A 47 9.06 -1.45 2.37
C ALA A 47 7.86 -2.40 2.38
N LEU A 48 6.70 -1.97 1.86
CA LEU A 48 5.54 -2.84 1.70
C LEU A 48 5.80 -3.99 0.71
N ASP A 49 6.54 -3.74 -0.36
CA ASP A 49 6.97 -4.79 -1.28
C ASP A 49 7.90 -5.81 -0.63
N ALA A 50 8.78 -5.35 0.25
CA ALA A 50 9.75 -6.16 0.99
C ALA A 50 9.21 -6.78 2.29
N LEU A 51 7.93 -6.58 2.61
CA LEU A 51 7.31 -7.13 3.81
C LEU A 51 7.52 -8.67 3.87
N PRO A 52 7.87 -9.24 5.03
CA PRO A 52 8.03 -10.68 5.17
C PRO A 52 6.78 -11.44 4.69
N PRO A 53 6.92 -12.54 3.93
CA PRO A 53 5.79 -13.25 3.35
C PRO A 53 4.86 -13.87 4.41
N ASP A 54 5.38 -14.09 5.62
CA ASP A 54 4.67 -14.62 6.77
C ASP A 54 4.12 -13.53 7.70
N TRP A 55 4.39 -12.24 7.46
CA TRP A 55 4.04 -11.13 8.37
C TRP A 55 2.59 -11.20 8.84
N GLN A 56 1.65 -11.28 7.89
CA GLN A 56 0.21 -11.33 8.17
C GLN A 56 -0.19 -12.61 8.90
N MET A 57 0.50 -13.73 8.65
CA MET A 57 0.20 -15.01 9.30
C MET A 57 0.51 -14.98 10.80
N ARG A 58 1.43 -14.13 11.25
CA ARG A 58 1.81 -14.00 12.67
C ARG A 58 0.71 -13.41 13.53
N PHE A 59 -0.17 -12.62 12.92
CA PHE A 59 -1.21 -11.85 13.61
C PHE A 59 -2.62 -12.33 13.28
N GLU A 60 -2.76 -13.38 12.46
CA GLU A 60 -4.06 -13.90 12.07
C GLU A 60 -4.83 -14.38 13.29
N ASP A 61 -6.00 -13.78 13.50
CA ASP A 61 -6.94 -14.21 14.53
C ASP A 61 -8.38 -14.11 14.01
N ALA A 62 -8.72 -15.00 13.06
CA ALA A 62 -10.01 -14.96 12.40
C ALA A 62 -11.20 -15.24 13.35
N PHE A 63 -10.93 -15.79 14.53
CA PHE A 63 -11.94 -16.29 15.46
C PHE A 63 -11.86 -15.64 16.85
N ASP A 64 -11.05 -14.58 17.03
CA ASP A 64 -10.86 -13.90 18.33
C ASP A 64 -10.49 -14.93 19.42
N MET A 65 -9.46 -15.74 19.14
CA MET A 65 -9.03 -16.87 19.95
C MET A 65 -8.48 -16.45 21.31
N ASP A 66 -7.94 -15.25 21.42
CA ASP A 66 -7.44 -14.69 22.68
C ASP A 66 -8.48 -13.84 23.42
N SER A 67 -9.66 -13.64 22.84
CA SER A 67 -10.79 -12.91 23.42
C SER A 67 -10.47 -11.44 23.74
N ASP A 68 -9.60 -10.81 22.94
CA ASP A 68 -9.35 -9.37 22.99
C ASP A 68 -10.47 -8.53 22.35
N GLY A 69 -11.41 -9.19 21.65
CA GLY A 69 -12.56 -8.59 20.99
C GLY A 69 -12.29 -8.12 19.56
N VAL A 70 -11.15 -8.47 18.98
CA VAL A 70 -10.67 -8.04 17.66
C VAL A 70 -10.32 -9.26 16.80
N ALA A 71 -11.17 -9.54 15.80
CA ALA A 71 -10.88 -10.58 14.83
C ALA A 71 -10.19 -10.02 13.57
N GLY A 72 -8.97 -10.49 13.29
CA GLY A 72 -8.21 -10.17 12.08
C GLY A 72 -8.22 -11.34 11.10
N ARG A 73 -8.54 -11.08 9.82
CA ARG A 73 -8.60 -12.13 8.78
C ARG A 73 -7.65 -11.93 7.61
N LEU A 74 -6.97 -13.00 7.25
CA LEU A 74 -6.20 -13.14 6.04
C LEU A 74 -7.13 -13.12 4.84
N GLN A 75 -6.64 -12.55 3.74
CA GLN A 75 -7.32 -12.62 2.46
C GLN A 75 -6.38 -13.24 1.44
N PHE A 76 -6.75 -14.42 0.96
CA PHE A 76 -6.03 -15.11 -0.10
C PHE A 76 -6.55 -14.68 -1.48
N VAL A 77 -5.62 -14.55 -2.44
CA VAL A 77 -5.90 -14.25 -3.84
C VAL A 77 -5.12 -15.20 -4.73
N SER A 78 -5.68 -15.50 -5.91
CA SER A 78 -4.95 -16.31 -6.90
C SER A 78 -3.88 -15.47 -7.59
N GLY A 79 -2.64 -15.93 -7.62
CA GLY A 79 -1.56 -15.31 -8.38
C GLY A 79 -0.59 -16.35 -8.92
N HIS A 80 -0.32 -16.33 -10.23
CA HIS A 80 0.65 -17.24 -10.88
C HIS A 80 0.45 -18.74 -10.59
N GLY A 81 -0.81 -19.17 -10.47
CA GLY A 81 -1.14 -20.58 -10.20
C GLY A 81 -0.99 -21.01 -8.73
N GLN A 82 -0.74 -20.08 -7.80
CA GLN A 82 -0.67 -20.35 -6.37
C GLN A 82 -1.48 -19.31 -5.56
N PRO A 83 -1.97 -19.65 -4.35
CA PRO A 83 -2.56 -18.67 -3.46
C PRO A 83 -1.48 -17.72 -2.91
N LEU A 84 -1.77 -16.41 -2.93
CA LEU A 84 -0.96 -15.34 -2.34
C LEU A 84 -1.80 -14.60 -1.29
N ILE A 85 -1.16 -13.96 -0.31
CA ILE A 85 -1.85 -13.13 0.69
C ILE A 85 -1.95 -11.69 0.19
N ALA A 86 -3.15 -11.11 0.23
CA ALA A 86 -3.41 -9.75 -0.19
C ALA A 86 -2.89 -8.72 0.84
N LYS A 87 -2.09 -7.75 0.36
CA LYS A 87 -1.52 -6.66 1.18
C LYS A 87 -1.87 -5.25 0.68
N TRP A 88 -2.42 -5.13 -0.53
CA TRP A 88 -2.74 -3.84 -1.17
C TRP A 88 -4.23 -3.53 -1.17
N GLY A 89 -4.55 -2.23 -1.04
CA GLY A 89 -5.91 -1.70 -1.01
C GLY A 89 -6.59 -1.81 0.35
N SER A 90 -7.65 -1.03 0.57
CA SER A 90 -8.40 -1.04 1.84
C SER A 90 -9.37 -2.23 1.96
N ASN A 91 -9.94 -2.67 0.85
CA ASN A 91 -10.85 -3.82 0.77
C ASN A 91 -10.59 -4.68 -0.48
N LEU A 92 -9.65 -4.25 -1.32
CA LEU A 92 -9.27 -4.96 -2.52
C LEU A 92 -8.37 -6.14 -2.17
N ALA A 93 -8.50 -7.18 -2.98
CA ALA A 93 -7.73 -8.39 -2.84
C ALA A 93 -6.57 -8.33 -3.83
N ALA A 94 -5.46 -7.67 -3.46
CA ALA A 94 -4.25 -7.64 -4.27
C ALA A 94 -3.03 -7.96 -3.42
N ALA A 95 -2.27 -8.99 -3.82
CA ALA A 95 -1.03 -9.38 -3.17
C ALA A 95 0.16 -8.58 -3.69
N ARG A 96 0.10 -8.12 -4.95
CA ARG A 96 1.20 -7.41 -5.61
C ARG A 96 0.75 -6.04 -6.08
N PHE A 97 1.69 -5.11 -6.19
CA PHE A 97 1.42 -3.79 -6.74
C PHE A 97 0.84 -3.88 -8.15
N GLU A 98 1.33 -4.81 -8.96
CA GLU A 98 0.91 -5.02 -10.35
C GLU A 98 -0.58 -5.37 -10.43
N ASP A 99 -1.04 -6.29 -9.57
CA ASP A 99 -2.46 -6.68 -9.51
C ASP A 99 -3.33 -5.52 -9.02
N PHE A 100 -2.85 -4.78 -8.02
CA PHE A 100 -3.51 -3.58 -7.52
C PHE A 100 -3.62 -2.50 -8.61
N ALA A 101 -2.53 -2.25 -9.34
CA ALA A 101 -2.46 -1.25 -10.39
C ALA A 101 -3.42 -1.57 -11.53
N LEU A 102 -3.53 -2.84 -11.93
CA LEU A 102 -4.49 -3.29 -12.95
C LEU A 102 -5.95 -3.08 -12.51
N ILE A 103 -6.28 -3.43 -11.27
CA ILE A 103 -7.63 -3.21 -10.71
C ILE A 103 -7.95 -1.71 -10.67
N ALA A 104 -7.02 -0.89 -10.19
CA ALA A 104 -7.19 0.56 -10.12
C ALA A 104 -7.30 1.19 -11.52
N SER A 105 -6.45 0.76 -12.45
CA SER A 105 -6.47 1.17 -13.86
C SER A 105 -7.84 0.96 -14.51
N ALA A 106 -8.46 -0.22 -14.30
CA ALA A 106 -9.80 -0.50 -14.80
C ALA A 106 -10.86 0.42 -14.17
N ALA A 107 -10.77 0.68 -12.87
CA ALA A 107 -11.70 1.58 -12.17
C ALA A 107 -11.59 3.05 -12.59
N HIS A 108 -10.40 3.47 -13.00
CA HIS A 108 -10.09 4.87 -13.35
C HIS A 108 -9.93 5.13 -14.86
N ALA A 109 -10.16 4.12 -15.70
CA ALA A 109 -9.98 4.17 -17.15
C ALA A 109 -8.57 4.67 -17.58
N VAL A 110 -7.53 4.30 -16.82
CA VAL A 110 -6.13 4.62 -17.14
C VAL A 110 -5.49 3.42 -17.84
N PRO A 111 -5.01 3.51 -19.08
CA PRO A 111 -4.51 2.35 -19.81
C PRO A 111 -3.17 1.85 -19.26
N LEU A 112 -3.14 0.62 -18.74
CA LEU A 112 -1.94 -0.14 -18.37
C LEU A 112 -1.79 -1.35 -19.31
N GLU A 113 -1.34 -1.09 -20.54
CA GLU A 113 -1.44 -2.07 -21.64
C GLU A 113 -0.32 -3.13 -21.68
N SER A 114 0.69 -3.01 -20.80
CA SER A 114 1.79 -3.98 -20.73
C SER A 114 2.48 -4.01 -19.36
N ASP A 115 3.10 -5.14 -19.05
CA ASP A 115 3.95 -5.31 -17.86
C ASP A 115 5.08 -4.28 -17.78
N ALA A 116 5.62 -3.86 -18.92
CA ALA A 116 6.66 -2.82 -18.98
C ALA A 116 6.14 -1.46 -18.51
N ILE A 117 4.92 -1.09 -18.89
CA ILE A 117 4.27 0.14 -18.41
C ILE A 117 4.02 0.03 -16.90
N ILE A 118 3.46 -1.09 -16.43
CA ILE A 118 3.18 -1.30 -15.00
C ILE A 118 4.46 -1.20 -14.17
N LYS A 119 5.55 -1.81 -14.64
CA LYS A 119 6.87 -1.71 -14.00
C LYS A 119 7.36 -0.26 -13.93
N THR A 120 7.18 0.52 -15.00
CA THR A 120 7.59 1.93 -15.04
C THR A 120 6.74 2.78 -14.09
N VAL A 121 5.42 2.53 -14.03
CA VAL A 121 4.53 3.17 -13.05
C VAL A 121 4.97 2.84 -11.62
N LYS A 122 5.21 1.57 -11.31
CA LYS A 122 5.72 1.13 -10.01
C LYS A 122 7.01 1.85 -9.63
N GLN A 123 7.96 1.95 -10.55
CA GLN A 123 9.21 2.68 -10.34
C GLN A 123 8.96 4.18 -10.08
N ALA A 124 8.04 4.81 -10.82
CA ALA A 124 7.69 6.21 -10.64
C ALA A 124 7.05 6.49 -9.27
N PHE A 125 6.21 5.58 -8.77
CA PHE A 125 5.66 5.59 -7.42
C PHE A 125 6.74 5.37 -6.37
N ALA A 126 7.57 4.32 -6.51
CA ALA A 126 8.64 4.01 -5.57
C ALA A 126 9.70 5.11 -5.46
N ALA A 127 9.95 5.88 -6.53
CA ALA A 127 10.86 7.01 -6.54
C ALA A 127 10.32 8.24 -5.79
N ARG A 128 8.99 8.35 -5.62
CA ARG A 128 8.32 9.47 -4.95
C ARG A 128 7.76 9.12 -3.58
N SER A 129 7.56 7.83 -3.32
CA SER A 129 7.04 7.32 -2.06
C SER A 129 8.04 7.63 -0.94
N PRO A 130 7.64 8.38 0.10
CA PRO A 130 8.51 8.63 1.22
C PRO A 130 8.92 7.33 1.91
N SER A 131 10.16 7.27 2.40
CA SER A 131 10.61 6.17 3.24
C SER A 131 9.74 6.10 4.51
N PRO A 132 9.38 4.89 4.97
CA PRO A 132 8.63 4.75 6.19
C PRO A 132 9.44 5.29 7.37
N THR A 133 8.77 5.99 8.27
CA THR A 133 9.35 6.49 9.52
C THR A 133 8.44 6.06 10.66
N SER A 134 9.01 5.80 11.83
CA SER A 134 8.21 5.58 13.04
C SER A 134 7.32 6.79 13.27
N PRO A 135 6.01 6.62 13.51
CA PRO A 135 5.15 7.75 13.82
C PRO A 135 5.27 8.20 15.28
N PHE A 136 5.99 7.46 16.13
CA PHE A 136 6.23 7.86 17.51
C PHE A 136 7.52 8.68 17.60
N ALA A 137 7.41 9.94 18.02
CA ALA A 137 8.56 10.79 18.33
C ALA A 137 9.09 10.54 19.75
N THR A 138 8.26 9.98 20.65
CA THR A 138 8.63 9.69 22.04
C THR A 138 8.04 8.38 22.56
N GLU A 139 8.68 7.78 23.56
CA GLU A 139 8.13 6.62 24.30
C GLU A 139 6.77 6.93 24.95
N ARG A 140 6.52 8.18 25.33
CA ARG A 140 5.22 8.60 25.87
C ARG A 140 4.11 8.52 24.82
N GLU A 141 4.41 8.78 23.55
CA GLU A 141 3.44 8.57 22.45
C GLU A 141 3.18 7.10 22.23
N ARG A 142 4.25 6.29 22.25
CA ARG A 142 4.12 4.85 22.13
C ARG A 142 3.29 4.24 23.27
N GLY A 143 3.58 4.58 24.52
CA GLY A 143 2.82 4.09 25.67
C GLY A 143 1.34 4.48 25.63
N ARG A 144 1.00 5.65 25.07
CA ARG A 144 -0.41 6.05 24.85
C ARG A 144 -1.08 5.19 23.79
N PHE A 145 -0.36 4.84 22.73
CA PHE A 145 -0.85 3.99 21.66
C PHE A 145 -1.17 2.59 22.20
N ASP A 146 -0.25 2.03 22.97
CA ASP A 146 -0.39 0.71 23.58
C ASP A 146 -1.57 0.68 24.57
N ALA A 147 -1.69 1.70 25.43
CA ALA A 147 -2.78 1.79 26.41
C ALA A 147 -4.19 1.93 25.80
N GLN A 148 -4.31 2.32 24.53
CA GLN A 148 -5.59 2.47 23.84
C GLN A 148 -6.04 1.21 23.08
N GLY A 149 -5.28 0.12 23.15
CA GLY A 149 -5.55 -1.09 22.37
C GLY A 149 -5.31 -0.89 20.87
N CYS A 150 -4.61 0.17 20.46
CA CYS A 150 -4.25 0.34 19.04
C CYS A 150 -3.40 -0.83 18.49
N PRO A 151 -2.48 -1.44 19.27
CA PRO A 151 -1.68 -2.57 18.79
C PRO A 151 -2.48 -3.82 18.39
N LEU A 152 -3.75 -3.95 18.77
CA LEU A 152 -4.58 -5.12 18.41
C LEU A 152 -4.77 -5.24 16.89
N CYS A 153 -4.77 -4.13 16.15
CA CYS A 153 -4.72 -4.14 14.68
C CYS A 153 -3.41 -3.53 14.16
N HIS A 154 -2.94 -2.46 14.79
CA HIS A 154 -1.76 -1.72 14.37
C HIS A 154 -0.51 -2.21 15.11
N VAL A 155 -0.17 -3.48 14.86
CA VAL A 155 0.91 -4.21 15.55
C VAL A 155 2.24 -3.46 15.53
N THR A 156 2.95 -3.55 16.64
CA THR A 156 4.16 -2.76 16.88
C THR A 156 5.45 -3.52 16.59
N GLU A 157 5.34 -4.68 15.95
CA GLU A 157 6.50 -5.43 15.45
C GLU A 157 7.24 -4.65 14.37
N THR A 158 8.54 -4.95 14.26
CA THR A 158 9.42 -4.43 13.22
C THR A 158 9.87 -5.54 12.29
N PHE A 159 10.29 -5.14 11.08
CA PHE A 159 11.10 -5.98 10.21
C PHE A 159 12.27 -5.17 9.66
N GLU A 160 13.35 -5.85 9.31
CA GLU A 160 14.51 -5.21 8.69
C GLU A 160 14.21 -4.89 7.22
N PHE A 161 14.44 -3.64 6.82
CA PHE A 161 14.38 -3.18 5.43
C PHE A 161 15.51 -2.19 5.17
N GLU A 162 16.35 -2.47 4.17
CA GLU A 162 17.51 -1.63 3.82
C GLU A 162 18.45 -1.34 5.01
N GLY A 163 18.59 -2.31 5.93
CA GLY A 163 19.44 -2.18 7.13
C GLY A 163 18.84 -1.32 8.25
N GLN A 164 17.53 -1.03 8.18
CA GLN A 164 16.80 -0.30 9.21
C GLN A 164 15.60 -1.11 9.71
N ASP A 165 15.32 -1.01 11.00
CA ASP A 165 14.07 -1.54 11.56
C ASP A 165 12.90 -0.65 11.14
N VAL A 166 11.96 -1.23 10.42
CA VAL A 166 10.74 -0.56 9.97
C VAL A 166 9.55 -1.13 10.73
N MET A 167 8.72 -0.24 11.28
CA MET A 167 7.48 -0.59 11.99
C MET A 167 6.27 -0.20 11.12
N PRO A 168 5.57 -1.13 10.46
CA PRO A 168 4.36 -0.83 9.68
C PRO A 168 3.26 -0.17 10.50
N LEU A 169 3.16 -0.55 11.78
CA LEU A 169 1.97 -0.33 12.58
C LEU A 169 0.73 -0.82 11.85
N SER A 170 0.80 -2.07 11.40
CA SER A 170 -0.28 -2.74 10.70
C SER A 170 0.00 -4.24 10.61
N ASP A 171 -1.00 -5.03 10.94
CA ASP A 171 -1.05 -6.47 10.66
C ASP A 171 -1.40 -6.76 9.19
N PHE A 172 -1.88 -5.77 8.43
CA PHE A 172 -2.44 -5.87 7.08
C PHE A 172 -3.59 -6.88 6.93
N LEU A 173 -4.29 -7.19 8.02
CA LEU A 173 -5.46 -8.07 8.05
C LEU A 173 -6.75 -7.31 7.83
N LEU A 174 -7.81 -8.02 7.44
CA LEU A 174 -9.15 -7.47 7.33
C LEU A 174 -9.87 -7.57 8.68
N HIS A 175 -10.24 -6.42 9.23
CA HIS A 175 -10.99 -6.30 10.48
C HIS A 175 -12.41 -5.81 10.22
N ASP A 176 -13.38 -6.36 10.95
CA ASP A 176 -14.73 -5.80 11.01
C ASP A 176 -14.77 -4.68 12.06
N MET A 177 -15.13 -3.47 11.63
CA MET A 177 -15.19 -2.30 12.51
C MET A 177 -16.57 -2.09 13.17
N GLY A 178 -17.49 -3.06 13.01
CA GLY A 178 -18.79 -3.11 13.71
C GLY A 178 -19.85 -2.13 13.21
N GLY A 179 -19.69 -1.59 11.99
CA GLY A 179 -20.70 -0.73 11.36
C GLY A 179 -21.77 -1.55 10.63
N PRO A 180 -23.06 -1.18 10.68
CA PRO A 180 -24.16 -1.97 10.10
C PRO A 180 -24.07 -2.19 8.58
N ASN A 181 -23.21 -1.43 7.89
CA ASN A 181 -22.90 -1.60 6.46
C ASN A 181 -21.38 -1.57 6.19
N ASP A 182 -20.55 -1.63 7.23
CA ASP A 182 -19.11 -1.58 7.05
C ASP A 182 -18.62 -2.95 6.59
N LYS A 183 -18.07 -2.98 5.37
CA LYS A 183 -17.30 -4.14 4.94
C LYS A 183 -16.02 -4.20 5.77
N PRO A 184 -15.47 -5.39 6.04
CA PRO A 184 -14.16 -5.53 6.64
C PRO A 184 -13.12 -4.69 5.90
N LYS A 185 -12.26 -3.99 6.65
CA LYS A 185 -11.24 -3.09 6.11
C LYS A 185 -9.87 -3.57 6.54
N ARG A 186 -8.93 -3.46 5.62
CA ARG A 186 -7.53 -3.76 5.86
C ARG A 186 -6.93 -2.70 6.76
N THR A 187 -6.21 -3.12 7.80
CA THR A 187 -5.41 -2.20 8.59
C THR A 187 -4.38 -1.54 7.69
N LYS A 188 -4.44 -0.21 7.57
CA LYS A 188 -3.48 0.55 6.78
C LYS A 188 -2.21 0.75 7.61
N PRO A 189 -1.00 0.70 7.00
CA PRO A 189 0.20 1.12 7.69
C PRO A 189 0.06 2.59 8.09
N LEU A 190 0.57 2.94 9.27
CA LEU A 190 0.49 4.31 9.82
C LEU A 190 1.73 5.14 9.51
N TRP A 191 2.54 4.70 8.54
CA TRP A 191 3.68 5.48 8.06
C TRP A 191 3.24 6.86 7.58
N GLY A 192 3.97 7.89 8.01
CA GLY A 192 3.70 9.27 7.65
C GLY A 192 2.55 9.95 8.40
N TYR A 193 1.89 9.28 9.35
CA TYR A 193 0.76 9.83 10.12
C TYR A 193 1.13 10.34 11.53
N SER A 194 2.37 10.77 11.77
CA SER A 194 2.86 11.12 13.12
C SER A 194 2.06 12.19 13.87
N GLN A 195 1.43 13.14 13.17
CA GLN A 195 0.71 14.26 13.81
C GLN A 195 -0.81 14.06 13.97
N SER A 196 -1.42 13.09 13.29
CA SER A 196 -2.89 12.96 13.23
C SER A 196 -3.46 11.70 13.89
N LEU A 197 -2.62 10.78 14.39
CA LEU A 197 -3.10 9.52 15.01
C LEU A 197 -4.19 9.78 16.06
N TRP A 198 -4.00 10.82 16.87
CA TRP A 198 -4.87 11.17 17.99
C TRP A 198 -6.12 11.97 17.60
N GLN A 199 -6.19 12.48 16.38
CA GLN A 199 -7.26 13.35 15.92
C GLN A 199 -8.27 12.62 15.03
N THR A 200 -8.05 11.34 14.74
CA THR A 200 -9.00 10.57 13.94
C THR A 200 -10.28 10.28 14.73
N ALA A 201 -11.43 10.30 14.05
CA ALA A 201 -12.70 9.87 14.65
C ALA A 201 -12.67 8.42 15.16
N HIS A 202 -11.71 7.62 14.69
CA HIS A 202 -11.44 6.27 15.20
C HIS A 202 -10.75 6.32 16.56
N ALA A 203 -9.63 7.06 16.69
CA ALA A 203 -8.93 7.24 17.97
C ALA A 203 -9.81 7.95 19.03
N GLN A 204 -10.60 8.94 18.63
CA GLN A 204 -11.51 9.65 19.54
C GLN A 204 -12.65 8.77 20.07
N ARG A 205 -13.11 7.77 19.31
CA ARG A 205 -14.13 6.81 19.78
C ARG A 205 -13.60 5.88 20.86
N ASN A 206 -12.32 5.51 20.79
CA ASN A 206 -11.67 4.72 21.84
C ASN A 206 -11.42 5.54 23.11
N TRP A 207 -11.38 6.87 23.02
CA TRP A 207 -11.18 7.78 24.17
C TRP A 207 -12.40 7.88 25.11
N ASN A 208 -13.61 7.68 24.57
CA ASN A 208 -14.87 7.92 25.28
C ASN A 208 -15.53 6.63 25.81
N LYS A 209 -14.80 5.50 25.78
CA LYS A 209 -15.18 4.25 26.44
C LYS A 209 -14.37 4.07 27.71
#